data_AF-A0A5S9ISX5-F1
#
_entry.id   AF-A0A5S9ISX5-F1
#
_cell.length_a   1.000
_cell.length_b   1.000
_cell.length_c   1.000
_cell.angle_alpha   90.00
_cell.angle_beta   90.00
_cell.angle_gamma   90.00
#
_symmetry.space_group_name_H-M   'P 1'
#
loop_
_entity.id
_entity.type
_entity.pdbx_description
1 polymer ?
#
loop_
_entity_poly.entity_id
_entity_poly.type
_entity_poly.pdbx_seq_one_letter_code
_entity_poly.pdbx_strand_id
1 'polypeptide(L)'
;MYQLTPTFRFGIIVGITFALYTVVGRFAWEIKGHISVMSHISSFYINYSSSGFSAYLWGSLWAFIDGFIIGVLWSWLRTQLPYSN
;
A
#
# COMPACT_ATOMS: atom_id res chain seq x y z
N MET A 1 -21.72 -11.11 -15.38
CA MET A 1 -21.03 -10.08 -14.57
C MET A 1 -20.62 -10.70 -13.26
N TYR A 2 -19.33 -10.92 -13.02
CA TYR A 2 -18.85 -11.46 -11.74
C TYR A 2 -18.85 -10.33 -10.70
N GLN A 3 -19.68 -10.45 -9.67
CA GLN A 3 -19.69 -9.49 -8.57
C GLN A 3 -18.50 -9.76 -7.65
N LEU A 4 -17.60 -8.78 -7.51
CA LEU A 4 -16.51 -8.85 -6.55
C LEU A 4 -17.06 -8.84 -5.13
N THR A 5 -16.58 -9.76 -4.29
CA THR A 5 -16.94 -9.85 -2.87
C THR A 5 -16.50 -8.59 -2.12
N PRO A 6 -17.19 -8.21 -1.03
CA PRO A 6 -16.83 -7.01 -0.24
C PRO A 6 -15.38 -7.03 0.25
N THR A 7 -14.89 -8.21 0.67
CA THR A 7 -13.50 -8.46 1.09
C THR A 7 -12.52 -8.09 -0.02
N PHE A 8 -12.81 -8.49 -1.26
CA PHE A 8 -11.94 -8.22 -2.39
C PHE A 8 -11.91 -6.73 -2.74
N ARG A 9 -13.06 -6.05 -2.67
CA ARG A 9 -13.15 -4.58 -2.89
C ARG A 9 -12.34 -3.83 -1.84
N PHE A 10 -12.44 -4.23 -0.57
CA PHE A 10 -11.67 -3.61 0.51
C PHE A 10 -10.17 -3.82 0.33
N GLY A 11 -9.74 -5.05 -0.02
CA GLY A 11 -8.35 -5.33 -0.38
C GLY A 11 -7.82 -4.41 -1.47
N ILE A 12 -8.56 -4.25 -2.57
CA ILE A 12 -8.16 -3.35 -3.67
C ILE A 12 -7.98 -1.91 -3.18
N ILE A 13 -8.93 -1.39 -2.38
CA ILE A 13 -8.85 -0.01 -1.89
C ILE A 13 -7.62 0.20 -1.01
N VAL A 14 -7.34 -0.73 -0.10
CA VAL A 14 -6.14 -0.66 0.77
C VAL A 14 -4.86 -0.75 -0.06
N GLY A 15 -4.81 -1.67 -1.03
CA GLY A 15 -3.70 -1.79 -1.97
C GLY A 15 -3.44 -0.50 -2.76
N ILE A 16 -4.47 0.11 -3.36
CA ILE A 16 -4.35 1.38 -4.09
C ILE A 16 -3.85 2.48 -3.14
N THR A 17 -4.37 2.52 -1.91
CA THR A 17 -3.97 3.53 -0.92
C THR A 17 -2.48 3.42 -0.58
N PHE A 18 -1.97 2.20 -0.39
CA PHE A 18 -0.54 1.97 -0.12
C PHE A 18 0.35 2.29 -1.33
N ALA A 19 -0.10 1.95 -2.53
CA ALA A 19 0.60 2.30 -3.77
C ALA A 19 0.72 3.83 -3.93
N LEU A 20 -0.37 4.57 -3.71
CA LEU A 20 -0.35 6.03 -3.76
C LEU A 20 0.52 6.61 -2.64
N TYR A 21 0.45 6.04 -1.43
CA TYR A 21 1.24 6.50 -0.29
C TYR A 21 2.75 6.40 -0.55
N THR A 22 3.21 5.31 -1.19
CA THR A 22 4.63 5.14 -1.54
C THR A 22 5.09 6.12 -2.63
N VAL A 23 4.25 6.39 -3.63
CA VAL A 23 4.53 7.40 -4.68
C VAL A 23 4.62 8.80 -4.08
N VAL A 24 3.63 9.20 -3.27
CA VAL A 24 3.60 10.50 -2.61
C VAL A 24 4.75 10.64 -1.61
N GLY A 25 5.08 9.59 -0.85
CA GLY A 25 6.18 9.62 0.10
C GLY A 25 7.54 9.81 -0.53
N ARG A 26 7.78 9.23 -1.71
CA ARG A 26 9.01 9.45 -2.47
C ARG A 26 9.05 10.86 -3.10
N PHE A 27 7.93 11.34 -3.63
CA PHE A 27 7.83 12.71 -4.15
C PHE A 27 8.07 13.76 -3.05
N ALA A 28 7.52 13.54 -1.85
CA ALA A 28 7.80 14.37 -0.68
C ALA A 28 9.28 14.36 -0.29
N TRP A 29 9.95 13.20 -0.40
CA TRP A 29 11.38 13.06 -0.16
C TRP A 29 12.23 13.84 -1.19
N GLU A 30 11.85 13.79 -2.48
CA GLU A 30 12.54 14.55 -3.55
C GLU A 30 12.42 16.07 -3.39
N ILE A 31 11.27 16.55 -2.89
CA ILE A 31 11.04 17.98 -2.62
C ILE A 31 11.71 18.43 -1.31
N LYS A 32 12.47 17.56 -0.64
CA LYS A 32 13.03 17.79 0.72
C LYS A 32 11.95 18.12 1.75
N GLY A 33 10.71 17.71 1.51
CA GLY A 33 9.69 17.69 2.53
C GLY A 33 10.12 16.67 3.57
N HIS A 34 10.71 17.13 4.68
CA HIS A 34 11.20 16.32 5.80
C HIS A 34 10.06 15.62 6.58
N ILE A 35 9.17 14.91 5.90
CA ILE A 35 8.15 14.06 6.51
C ILE A 35 8.81 12.70 6.77
N SER A 36 9.44 12.59 7.95
CA SER A 36 10.26 11.46 8.37
C SER A 36 9.57 10.10 8.21
N VAL A 37 8.26 10.02 8.47
CA VAL A 37 7.48 8.78 8.39
C VAL A 37 7.29 8.30 6.94
N MET A 38 6.98 9.21 6.01
CA MET A 38 6.83 8.90 4.58
C MET A 38 8.16 8.46 3.96
N SER A 39 9.26 9.09 4.39
CA SER A 39 10.62 8.77 3.94
C SER A 39 11.05 7.35 4.32
N HIS A 40 10.72 6.88 5.52
CA HIS A 40 11.10 5.54 5.97
C HIS A 40 10.32 4.46 5.21
N ILE A 41 9.00 4.64 5.07
CA ILE A 41 8.15 3.66 4.36
C ILE A 41 8.53 3.60 2.89
N SER A 42 8.71 4.74 2.23
CA SER A 42 9.14 4.75 0.82
C SER A 42 10.52 4.14 0.60
N SER A 43 11.47 4.30 1.55
CA SER A 43 12.78 3.65 1.46
C SER A 43 12.74 2.12 1.58
N PHE A 44 11.71 1.58 2.25
CA PHE A 44 11.52 0.14 2.41
C PHE A 44 11.09 -0.52 1.09
N TYR A 45 10.28 0.19 0.29
CA TYR A 45 9.77 -0.30 -1.00
C TYR A 45 10.58 0.16 -2.21
N ILE A 46 11.20 1.34 -2.13
CA ILE A 46 12.02 1.93 -3.18
C ILE A 46 13.45 2.00 -2.63
N ASN A 47 14.17 0.90 -2.86
CA ASN A 47 15.54 0.76 -2.40
C ASN A 47 16.39 1.91 -2.96
N TYR A 48 17.17 2.59 -2.11
CA TYR A 48 17.88 3.84 -2.45
C TYR A 48 18.82 3.73 -3.67
N SER A 49 19.18 2.51 -4.07
CA SER A 49 20.14 2.18 -5.12
C SER A 49 19.58 2.16 -6.55
N SER A 50 18.26 2.04 -6.76
CA SER A 50 17.68 2.02 -8.11
C SER A 50 17.13 3.41 -8.46
N SER A 51 18.02 4.30 -8.88
CA SER A 51 17.64 5.61 -9.43
C SER A 51 17.03 5.43 -10.83
N GLY A 52 15.70 5.36 -10.92
CA GLY A 52 15.01 5.32 -12.21
C GLY A 52 13.48 5.16 -12.09
N PHE A 53 12.76 5.54 -13.14
CA PHE A 53 11.29 5.44 -13.22
C PHE A 53 10.76 4.03 -12.91
N SER A 54 11.53 2.99 -13.26
CA SER A 54 11.22 1.59 -12.97
C SER A 54 11.14 1.28 -11.47
N ALA A 55 11.92 1.96 -10.63
CA ALA A 55 11.88 1.75 -9.18
C ALA A 55 10.56 2.22 -8.55
N TYR A 56 9.95 3.29 -9.10
CA TYR A 56 8.64 3.77 -8.66
C TYR A 56 7.54 2.77 -9.02
N LEU A 57 7.59 2.21 -10.23
CA LEU A 57 6.63 1.21 -10.66
C LEU A 57 6.74 -0.08 -9.83
N TRP A 58 7.96 -0.58 -9.61
CA TRP A 58 8.16 -1.78 -8.80
C TRP A 58 7.84 -1.56 -7.33
N GLY A 59 8.25 -0.44 -6.74
CA GLY A 59 7.95 -0.13 -5.33
C GLY A 59 6.46 0.08 -5.07
N SER A 60 5.75 0.79 -5.96
CA SER A 60 4.29 0.97 -5.85
C SER A 60 3.52 -0.32 -6.11
N LEU A 61 3.99 -1.19 -7.00
CA LEU A 61 3.41 -2.52 -7.24
C LEU A 61 3.55 -3.41 -6.01
N TRP A 62 4.73 -3.43 -5.36
CA TRP A 62 4.93 -4.17 -4.12
C TRP A 62 4.06 -3.63 -2.99
N ALA A 63 4.01 -2.31 -2.81
CA ALA A 63 3.14 -1.68 -1.82
C ALA A 63 1.65 -1.96 -2.07
N PHE A 64 1.23 -2.04 -3.34
CA PHE A 64 -0.12 -2.46 -3.70
C PHE A 64 -0.41 -3.89 -3.25
N ILE A 65 0.49 -4.83 -3.56
CA ILE A 65 0.33 -6.25 -3.20
C ILE A 65 0.25 -6.41 -1.68
N ASP A 66 1.14 -5.76 -0.94
CA ASP A 66 1.16 -5.83 0.52
C ASP A 66 -0.11 -5.21 1.12
N GLY A 67 -0.52 -4.03 0.65
CA GLY A 67 -1.77 -3.40 1.06
C GLY A 67 -3.00 -4.23 0.71
N PHE A 68 -3.00 -4.91 -0.44
CA PHE A 68 -4.07 -5.81 -0.86
C PHE A 68 -4.17 -7.03 0.07
N ILE A 69 -3.05 -7.70 0.35
CA ILE A 69 -2.99 -8.87 1.24
C ILE A 69 -3.46 -8.47 2.65
N ILE A 70 -2.94 -7.37 3.19
CA ILE A 70 -3.34 -6.85 4.51
C ILE A 70 -4.83 -6.54 4.53
N GLY A 71 -5.36 -5.88 3.50
CA GLY A 71 -6.78 -5.55 3.40
C GLY A 71 -7.67 -6.79 3.37
N VAL A 72 -7.31 -7.80 2.56
CA VAL A 72 -8.05 -9.07 2.49
C VAL A 72 -7.99 -9.81 3.82
N LEU A 73 -6.81 -9.93 4.44
CA LEU A 73 -6.64 -10.59 5.73
C LEU A 73 -7.43 -9.89 6.84
N TRP A 74 -7.39 -8.55 6.88
CA TRP A 74 -8.13 -7.76 7.86
C TRP A 74 -9.64 -7.93 7.71
N SER A 75 -10.13 -7.85 6.47
CA SER A 75 -11.55 -8.05 6.18
C SER A 75 -11.98 -9.50 6.49
N TRP A 76 -11.12 -10.48 6.27
CA TRP A 76 -11.38 -11.87 6.65
C TRP A 76 -11.43 -12.05 8.17
N LEU A 77 -10.46 -11.52 8.92
CA LEU A 77 -10.47 -11.56 10.39
C LEU A 77 -11.72 -10.93 10.98
N ARG A 78 -12.16 -9.78 10.43
CA ARG A 78 -13.41 -9.12 10.81
C ARG A 78 -14.66 -9.98 10.62
N THR A 79 -14.65 -10.90 9.66
CA THR A 79 -15.77 -11.85 9.48
C THR A 79 -15.73 -13.03 10.44
N GLN A 80 -14.57 -13.32 11.03
CA GLN A 80 -14.39 -14.45 11.97
C GLN A 80 -14.59 -14.05 13.43
N LEU A 81 -14.48 -12.76 13.77
CA LEU A 81 -14.73 -12.28 15.13
C LEU A 81 -16.25 -12.26 15.39
N PRO A 82 -16.76 -13.04 16.36
CA PRO A 82 -18.15 -12.91 16.77
C PRO A 82 -18.34 -11.51 17.32
N TYR A 83 -19.30 -10.76 16.79
CA TYR A 83 -19.73 -9.51 17.40
C TYR A 83 -20.27 -9.86 18.79
N SER A 84 -19.47 -9.66 19.83
CA SER A 84 -19.97 -9.61 21.20
C SER A 84 -20.77 -8.32 21.31
N ASN A 85 -22.10 -8.44 21.18
CA ASN A 85 -23.05 -7.38 21.49
C ASN A 85 -22.98 -7.01 22.97
#